data_AF-U7D629-F1
#
_entry.id   AF-U7D629-F1
#
_cell.length_a   1.000
_cell.length_b   1.000
_cell.length_c   1.000
_cell.angle_alpha   90.00
_cell.angle_beta   90.00
_cell.angle_gamma   90.00
#
_symmetry.space_group_name_H-M   'P 1'
#
loop_
_entity.id
_entity.type
_entity.pdbx_description
1 polymer ?
#
loop_
_entity_poly.entity_id
_entity_poly.type
_entity_poly.pdbx_seq_one_letter_code
_entity_poly.pdbx_strand_id
1 'polypeptide(L)'
;MKRTKKQIAEYYRNMTIETASKRKQLVLLHEKLGKLIRRAVRAEKKGRILRLELTQGQNIISQLQIALREDAREAAESLFLLYDYIYTKLESQSPDDWHQALEITDTLTETFQELLKRK
;
A
#
# COMPACT_ATOMS: atom_id res chain seq x y z
N MET A 1 17.94 -3.54 1.49
CA MET A 1 16.75 -3.99 0.72
C MET A 1 16.37 -5.46 0.89
N LYS A 2 17.26 -6.47 0.80
CA LYS A 2 16.87 -7.90 0.92
C LYS A 2 16.27 -8.32 2.27
N ARG A 3 16.67 -7.69 3.39
CA ARG A 3 16.12 -7.98 4.74
C ARG A 3 14.64 -7.58 4.87
N THR A 4 14.27 -6.40 4.37
CA THR A 4 12.92 -5.84 4.50
C THR A 4 11.86 -6.69 3.77
N LYS A 5 12.14 -7.13 2.54
CA LYS A 5 11.22 -8.01 1.78
C LYS A 5 10.99 -9.34 2.50
N LYS A 6 12.04 -9.91 3.12
CA LYS A 6 11.94 -11.17 3.88
C LYS A 6 11.11 -10.98 5.17
N GLN A 7 11.31 -9.89 5.90
CA GLN A 7 10.55 -9.56 7.11
C GLN A 7 9.06 -9.31 6.82
N ILE A 8 8.73 -8.58 5.75
CA ILE A 8 7.33 -8.37 5.30
C ILE A 8 6.69 -9.71 4.89
N ALA A 9 7.45 -10.54 4.16
CA ALA A 9 7.00 -11.88 3.75
C ALA A 9 6.78 -12.84 4.93
N GLU A 10 7.57 -12.69 5.98
CA GLU A 10 7.47 -13.47 7.21
C GLU A 10 6.32 -12.95 8.09
N TYR A 11 6.09 -11.63 8.14
CA TYR A 11 4.91 -11.03 8.76
C TYR A 11 3.61 -11.51 8.12
N TYR A 12 3.51 -11.48 6.78
CA TYR A 12 2.30 -11.96 6.10
C TYR A 12 2.06 -13.46 6.25
N ARG A 13 3.13 -14.24 6.43
CA ARG A 13 3.04 -15.67 6.74
C ARG A 13 2.68 -15.93 8.21
N ASN A 14 3.22 -15.13 9.13
CA ASN A 14 3.08 -15.28 10.58
C ASN A 14 1.88 -14.52 11.17
N MET A 15 1.20 -13.67 10.41
CA MET A 15 -0.19 -13.29 10.70
C MET A 15 -1.01 -14.59 10.69
N THR A 16 -1.10 -15.26 11.84
CA THR A 16 -2.03 -16.35 12.15
C THR A 16 -3.45 -15.83 11.84
N ILE A 17 -3.94 -16.02 10.61
CA ILE A 17 -4.69 -17.18 10.14
C ILE A 17 -5.96 -17.37 10.98
N GLU A 18 -6.94 -16.49 10.78
CA GLU A 18 -8.33 -16.94 10.96
C GLU A 18 -9.16 -16.91 9.68
N THR A 19 -8.78 -16.24 8.59
CA THR A 19 -9.35 -16.56 7.27
C THR A 19 -8.45 -16.13 6.12
N ALA A 20 -8.38 -16.97 5.07
CA ALA A 20 -7.86 -16.58 3.75
C ALA A 20 -8.53 -15.30 3.18
N SER A 21 -9.71 -14.96 3.70
CA SER A 21 -10.46 -13.73 3.41
C SER A 21 -9.66 -12.46 3.73
N LYS A 22 -9.06 -12.37 4.92
CA LYS A 22 -8.29 -11.17 5.35
C LYS A 22 -7.05 -10.93 4.47
N ARG A 23 -6.30 -11.99 4.12
CA ARG A 23 -5.13 -11.87 3.22
C ARG A 23 -5.54 -11.40 1.82
N LYS A 24 -6.62 -11.95 1.26
CA LYS A 24 -7.17 -11.50 -0.02
C LYS A 24 -7.65 -10.05 0.05
N GLN A 25 -8.29 -9.66 1.15
CA GLN A 25 -8.74 -8.29 1.37
C GLN A 25 -7.58 -7.28 1.37
N LEU A 26 -6.46 -7.61 2.02
CA LEU A 26 -5.29 -6.72 2.00
C LEU A 26 -4.69 -6.59 0.59
N VAL A 27 -4.61 -7.67 -0.19
CA VAL A 27 -4.18 -7.59 -1.60
C VAL A 27 -5.15 -6.71 -2.41
N LEU A 28 -6.45 -6.88 -2.23
CA LEU A 28 -7.46 -6.07 -2.92
C LEU A 28 -7.36 -4.58 -2.57
N LEU A 29 -7.05 -4.25 -1.31
CA LEU A 29 -6.83 -2.86 -0.90
C LEU A 29 -5.60 -2.26 -1.58
N HIS A 30 -4.49 -3.00 -1.67
CA HIS A 30 -3.30 -2.56 -2.41
C HIS A 30 -3.59 -2.37 -3.90
N GLU A 31 -4.27 -3.31 -4.54
CA GLU A 31 -4.66 -3.18 -5.95
C GLU A 31 -5.57 -1.97 -6.18
N LYS A 32 -6.52 -1.73 -5.28
CA LYS A 32 -7.41 -0.56 -5.36
C LYS A 32 -6.63 0.74 -5.16
N LEU A 33 -5.71 0.80 -4.20
CA LEU A 33 -4.82 1.94 -3.98
C LEU A 33 -4.02 2.25 -5.24
N GLY A 34 -3.34 1.25 -5.81
CA GLY A 34 -2.57 1.40 -7.05
C GLY A 34 -3.43 1.88 -8.22
N LYS A 35 -4.66 1.37 -8.37
CA LYS A 35 -5.60 1.84 -9.41
C LYS A 35 -5.96 3.32 -9.25
N LEU A 36 -6.21 3.78 -8.02
CA LEU A 36 -6.55 5.18 -7.75
C LEU A 36 -5.37 6.11 -8.06
N ILE A 37 -4.18 5.80 -7.54
CA ILE A 37 -2.97 6.61 -7.77
C ILE A 37 -2.63 6.62 -9.26
N ARG A 38 -2.70 5.47 -9.95
CA ARG A 38 -2.42 5.39 -11.39
C ARG A 38 -3.42 6.21 -12.21
N ARG A 39 -4.67 6.27 -11.80
CA ARG A 39 -5.68 7.11 -12.45
C ARG A 39 -5.37 8.59 -12.25
N ALA A 40 -4.99 9.01 -11.04
CA ALA A 40 -4.57 10.37 -10.74
C ALA A 40 -3.35 10.79 -11.58
N VAL A 41 -2.30 9.97 -11.58
CA VAL A 41 -1.08 10.18 -12.39
C VAL A 41 -1.38 10.27 -13.89
N ARG A 42 -2.27 9.43 -14.43
CA ARG A 42 -2.66 9.51 -15.86
C ARG A 42 -3.47 10.76 -16.20
N ALA A 43 -4.28 11.25 -15.27
CA ALA A 43 -5.05 12.47 -15.46
C ALA A 43 -4.17 13.71 -15.36
N GLU A 44 -3.19 13.69 -14.46
CA GLU A 44 -2.19 14.74 -14.29
C GLU A 44 -1.44 14.98 -15.61
N LYS A 45 -0.99 13.93 -16.29
CA LYS A 45 -0.38 14.02 -17.65
C LYS A 45 -1.27 14.69 -18.70
N LYS A 46 -2.56 14.83 -18.43
CA LYS A 46 -3.55 15.51 -19.28
C LYS A 46 -3.95 16.89 -18.72
N GLY A 47 -3.17 17.45 -17.80
CA GLY A 47 -3.40 18.72 -17.14
C GLY A 47 -4.54 18.70 -16.10
N ARG A 48 -4.94 17.52 -15.59
CA ARG A 48 -6.06 17.38 -14.65
C ARG A 48 -5.62 16.79 -13.32
N ILE A 49 -6.01 17.41 -12.22
CA ILE A 49 -5.76 16.89 -10.87
C ILE A 49 -7.01 16.19 -10.36
N LEU A 50 -6.87 14.90 -10.02
CA LEU A 50 -7.93 14.06 -9.49
C LEU A 50 -7.83 13.96 -7.96
N ARG A 51 -8.16 15.06 -7.27
CA ARG A 51 -8.06 15.15 -5.80
C ARG A 51 -8.89 14.09 -5.09
N LEU A 52 -10.08 13.76 -5.61
CA LEU A 52 -10.94 12.73 -5.02
C LEU A 52 -10.26 11.37 -4.99
N GLU A 53 -9.60 10.96 -6.08
CA GLU A 53 -8.87 9.71 -6.17
C GLU A 53 -7.67 9.66 -5.20
N LEU A 54 -6.94 10.78 -5.06
CA LEU A 54 -5.85 10.90 -4.10
C LEU A 54 -6.35 10.77 -2.66
N THR A 55 -7.44 11.47 -2.30
CA THR A 55 -8.08 11.36 -0.98
C THR A 55 -8.64 9.96 -0.72
N GLN A 56 -9.22 9.30 -1.73
CA GLN A 56 -9.64 7.91 -1.60
C GLN A 56 -8.45 6.96 -1.39
N GLY A 57 -7.29 7.26 -2.00
CA GLY A 57 -6.04 6.55 -1.76
C GLY A 57 -5.59 6.69 -0.31
N GLN A 58 -5.58 7.93 0.22
CA GLN A 58 -5.28 8.21 1.62
C GLN A 58 -6.19 7.43 2.58
N ASN A 59 -7.50 7.37 2.31
CA ASN A 59 -8.44 6.60 3.12
C ASN A 59 -8.16 5.09 3.12
N ILE A 60 -7.67 4.53 2.00
CA ILE A 60 -7.25 3.13 1.95
C ILE A 60 -5.97 2.92 2.76
N ILE A 61 -5.02 3.85 2.68
CA ILE A 61 -3.79 3.79 3.46
C ILE A 61 -4.10 3.82 4.96
N SER A 62 -5.01 4.68 5.41
CA SER A 62 -5.45 4.70 6.81
C SER A 62 -6.08 3.37 7.25
N GLN A 63 -6.87 2.73 6.39
CA GLN A 63 -7.41 1.39 6.66
C GLN A 63 -6.31 0.34 6.79
N LEU A 64 -5.30 0.40 5.91
CA LEU A 64 -4.14 -0.50 5.97
C LEU A 64 -3.30 -0.28 7.23
N GLN A 65 -3.13 0.97 7.67
CA GLN A 65 -2.46 1.32 8.92
C GLN A 65 -3.23 0.85 10.16
N ILE A 66 -4.56 1.00 10.17
CA ILE A 66 -5.41 0.47 11.26
C ILE A 66 -5.28 -1.05 11.34
N ALA A 67 -5.32 -1.74 10.19
CA ALA A 67 -5.16 -3.19 10.12
C ALA A 67 -3.78 -3.67 10.61
N LEU A 68 -2.75 -2.82 10.58
CA LEU A 68 -1.41 -3.12 11.10
C LEU A 68 -1.26 -2.83 12.60
N ARG A 69 -1.94 -1.80 13.13
CA ARG A 69 -1.78 -1.33 14.51
C ARG A 69 -2.18 -2.35 15.57
N GLU A 70 -2.98 -3.34 15.20
CA GLU A 70 -3.37 -4.45 16.08
C GLU A 70 -2.21 -5.44 16.34
N ASP A 71 -1.06 -5.30 15.65
CA ASP A 71 0.02 -6.28 15.64
C ASP A 71 1.39 -5.63 15.98
N ALA A 72 1.89 -5.82 17.21
CA ALA A 72 3.07 -5.14 17.77
C ALA A 72 4.42 -5.76 17.35
N ARG A 73 4.61 -6.03 16.05
CA ARG A 73 5.86 -6.63 15.50
C ARG A 73 6.63 -5.63 14.64
N GLU A 74 7.96 -5.74 14.62
CA GLU A 74 8.89 -4.88 13.86
C GLU A 74 8.55 -4.74 12.36
N ALA A 75 8.03 -5.80 11.74
CA ALA A 75 7.60 -5.76 10.34
C ALA A 75 6.31 -4.93 10.14
N ALA A 76 5.43 -4.89 11.14
CA ALA A 76 4.25 -4.04 11.11
C ALA A 76 4.64 -2.55 11.23
N GLU A 77 5.65 -2.23 12.05
CA GLU A 77 6.21 -0.88 12.16
C GLU A 77 6.82 -0.39 10.83
N SER A 78 7.66 -1.22 10.20
CA SER A 78 8.27 -0.88 8.91
C SER A 78 7.23 -0.62 7.82
N LEU A 79 6.16 -1.43 7.78
CA LEU A 79 5.08 -1.27 6.81
C LEU A 79 4.18 -0.06 7.15
N PHE A 80 3.98 0.22 8.44
CA PHE A 80 3.28 1.41 8.91
C PHE A 80 3.99 2.69 8.44
N LEU A 81 5.32 2.75 8.60
CA LEU A 81 6.13 3.89 8.14
C LEU A 81 6.08 4.06 6.62
N LEU A 82 6.08 2.96 5.86
CA LEU A 82 5.90 3.01 4.41
C LEU A 82 4.53 3.57 4.02
N TYR A 83 3.47 3.14 4.69
CA TYR A 83 2.13 3.67 4.48
C TYR A 83 2.04 5.15 4.84
N ASP A 84 2.63 5.57 5.95
CA ASP A 84 2.69 6.98 6.35
C ASP A 84 3.42 7.82 5.30
N TYR A 85 4.53 7.31 4.76
CA TYR A 85 5.24 7.95 3.67
C TYR A 85 4.38 8.08 2.40
N ILE A 86 3.69 7.02 1.96
CA ILE A 86 2.79 7.09 0.81
C ILE A 86 1.66 8.10 1.09
N TYR A 87 1.11 8.12 2.31
CA TYR A 87 0.05 9.07 2.71
C TYR A 87 0.50 10.52 2.50
N THR A 88 1.66 10.89 3.03
CA THR A 88 2.21 12.25 2.90
C THR A 88 2.48 12.62 1.44
N LYS A 89 2.92 11.65 0.62
CA LYS A 89 3.11 11.85 -0.82
C LYS A 89 1.80 12.11 -1.56
N LEU A 90 0.72 11.41 -1.21
CA LEU A 90 -0.60 11.68 -1.79
C LEU A 90 -1.21 13.00 -1.32
N GLU A 91 -0.85 13.46 -0.12
CA GLU A 91 -1.28 14.77 0.41
C GLU A 91 -0.58 15.93 -0.28
N SER A 92 0.65 15.70 -0.75
CA SER A 92 1.43 16.70 -1.48
C SER A 92 0.67 17.20 -2.72
N GLN A 93 1.00 18.42 -3.14
CA GLN A 93 0.53 19.00 -4.40
C GLN A 93 1.53 18.78 -5.54
N SER A 94 2.42 17.80 -5.40
CA SER A 94 3.50 17.52 -6.35
C SER A 94 3.20 16.27 -7.17
N PRO A 95 3.12 16.37 -8.51
CA PRO A 95 3.01 15.20 -9.38
C PRO A 95 4.12 14.17 -9.16
N ASP A 96 5.36 14.64 -8.93
CA ASP A 96 6.51 13.76 -8.70
C ASP A 96 6.32 12.88 -7.46
N ASP A 97 5.70 13.43 -6.42
CA ASP A 97 5.39 12.69 -5.21
C ASP A 97 4.32 11.62 -5.46
N TRP A 98 3.31 11.91 -6.28
CA TRP A 98 2.29 10.91 -6.67
C TRP A 98 2.89 9.79 -7.52
N HIS A 99 3.87 10.11 -8.36
CA HIS A 99 4.65 9.14 -9.12
C HIS A 99 5.47 8.22 -8.20
N GLN A 100 6.18 8.78 -7.24
CA GLN A 100 6.93 8.00 -6.24
C GLN A 100 5.99 7.10 -5.40
N ALA A 101 4.84 7.65 -4.97
CA ALA A 101 3.81 6.89 -4.27
C ALA A 101 3.32 5.69 -5.09
N LEU A 102 3.14 5.86 -6.40
CA LEU A 102 2.73 4.79 -7.30
C LEU A 102 3.78 3.67 -7.39
N GLU A 103 5.06 4.02 -7.54
CA GLU A 103 6.14 3.03 -7.64
C GLU A 103 6.25 2.16 -6.39
N ILE A 104 6.15 2.78 -5.21
CA ILE A 104 6.18 2.06 -3.93
C ILE A 104 4.93 1.18 -3.80
N THR A 105 3.76 1.72 -4.14
CA THR A 105 2.48 0.99 -4.09
C THR A 105 2.48 -0.22 -5.03
N ASP A 106 3.03 -0.08 -6.24
CA ASP A 106 3.15 -1.16 -7.22
C ASP A 106 4.06 -2.27 -6.67
N THR A 107 5.22 -1.90 -6.13
CA THR A 107 6.16 -2.85 -5.49
C THR A 107 5.52 -3.62 -4.32
N LEU A 108 4.75 -2.93 -3.48
CA LEU A 108 4.01 -3.54 -2.37
C LEU A 108 2.92 -4.49 -2.89
N THR A 109 2.14 -4.05 -3.88
CA THR A 109 1.07 -4.85 -4.49
C THR A 109 1.63 -6.15 -5.07
N GLU A 110 2.70 -6.09 -5.86
CA GLU A 110 3.38 -7.25 -6.41
C GLU A 110 3.89 -8.18 -5.31
N THR A 111 4.53 -7.62 -4.28
CA THR A 111 5.03 -8.40 -3.14
C THR A 111 3.89 -9.15 -2.44
N PHE A 112 2.77 -8.50 -2.15
CA PHE A 112 1.64 -9.16 -1.49
C PHE A 112 0.95 -10.19 -2.38
N GLN A 113 0.86 -9.95 -3.69
CA GLN A 113 0.38 -10.95 -4.65
C GLN A 113 1.29 -12.18 -4.71
N GLU A 114 2.62 -11.99 -4.74
CA GLU A 114 3.58 -13.10 -4.69
C GLU A 114 3.41 -13.93 -3.41
N LEU A 115 3.21 -13.26 -2.28
CA LEU A 115 3.01 -13.92 -0.98
C LEU A 115 1.69 -14.69 -0.93
N LEU A 116 0.62 -14.17 -1.53
CA LEU A 116 -0.67 -14.86 -1.60
C LEU A 116 -0.59 -16.16 -2.45
N LYS A 117 0.29 -16.19 -3.47
CA LYS A 117 0.48 -17.34 -4.35
C LYS A 117 1.35 -18.44 -3.74
N ARG A 118 2.28 -18.09 -2.85
CA ARG A 118 3.16 -19.04 -2.16
C ARG A 118 2.39 -19.69 -1.00
N LYS A 119 1.70 -20.80 -1.28
CA LYS A 119 1.12 -21.69 -0.25
C LYS A 119 2.20 -22.40 0.53
#